data_AF-A0A0S7BI55-F1
#
_entry.id   AF-A0A0S7BI55-F1
#
_cell.length_a   1.000
_cell.length_b   1.000
_cell.length_c   1.000
_cell.angle_alpha   90.00
_cell.angle_beta   90.00
_cell.angle_gamma   90.00
#
_symmetry.space_group_name_H-M   'P 1'
#
loop_
_entity.id
_entity.type
_entity.pdbx_description
1 polymer ?
#
loop_
_entity_poly.entity_id
_entity_poly.type
_entity_poly.pdbx_seq_one_letter_code
_entity_poly.pdbx_strand_id
1 'polypeptide(L)'
;MGKLPRATQIEIMEHLKALLGDEAVIVTSQVCELLIKGESQDALRVLKELDQSIGGIGVHCRKPDEKLPGVYRALTYVEMPLHKSDPTDAARGMIVAAGGYLEDLIARGLGPEFFMHILIDFKKAPLGAMVDLIRISIPSGLFDELKWFSGRVYNYAKHDFDSDNRSDPIGDHYFGLDEGIAIYFIARKLGEELITVSRVDHEKLVAIS
;
A
#
# COMPACT_ATOMS: atom_id res chain seq x y z
N MET A 1 -11.19 12.39 20.19
CA MET A 1 -11.49 11.05 19.62
C MET A 1 -10.30 10.16 19.90
N GLY A 2 -10.50 8.99 20.50
CA GLY A 2 -9.42 8.06 20.80
C GLY A 2 -8.74 7.54 19.53
N LYS A 3 -7.46 7.16 19.61
CA LYS A 3 -6.73 6.48 18.54
C LYS A 3 -7.46 5.16 18.24
N LEU A 4 -7.90 4.97 17.00
CA LEU A 4 -8.51 3.69 16.58
C LEU A 4 -7.44 2.61 16.60
N PRO A 5 -7.74 1.38 17.05
CA PRO A 5 -6.77 0.30 17.08
C PRO A 5 -6.31 -0.08 15.68
N ARG A 6 -5.12 -0.68 15.61
CA ARG A 6 -4.57 -1.27 14.38
C ARG A 6 -5.58 -2.27 13.79
N ALA A 7 -5.61 -2.39 12.46
CA ALA A 7 -6.40 -3.40 11.80
C ALA A 7 -5.86 -4.80 12.15
N THR A 8 -6.76 -5.69 12.54
CA THR A 8 -6.44 -7.11 12.75
C THR A 8 -6.22 -7.81 11.41
N GLN A 9 -5.53 -8.94 11.44
CA GLN A 9 -5.35 -9.81 10.27
C GLN A 9 -6.70 -10.17 9.62
N ILE A 10 -7.72 -10.49 10.43
CA ILE A 10 -9.07 -10.81 9.94
C ILE A 10 -9.66 -9.62 9.18
N GLU A 11 -9.62 -8.42 9.76
CA GLU A 11 -10.11 -7.21 9.10
C GLU A 11 -9.35 -6.95 7.78
N ILE A 12 -8.02 -7.09 7.78
CA ILE A 12 -7.21 -6.91 6.56
C ILE A 12 -7.65 -7.88 5.45
N MET A 13 -7.87 -9.15 5.78
CA MET A 13 -8.32 -10.15 4.82
C MET A 13 -9.77 -9.92 4.35
N GLU A 14 -10.64 -9.41 5.23
CA GLU A 14 -12.01 -9.02 4.87
C GLU A 14 -12.02 -7.85 3.88
N HIS A 15 -11.19 -6.83 4.11
CA HIS A 15 -11.03 -5.71 3.17
C HIS A 15 -10.45 -6.17 1.83
N LEU A 16 -9.43 -7.05 1.86
CA LEU A 16 -8.88 -7.65 0.64
C LEU A 16 -9.97 -8.38 -0.17
N LYS A 17 -10.75 -9.23 0.51
CA LYS A 17 -11.86 -9.97 -0.09
C LYS A 17 -12.94 -9.04 -0.65
N ALA A 18 -13.30 -7.99 0.07
CA ALA A 18 -14.31 -7.03 -0.38
C ALA A 18 -13.88 -6.29 -1.66
N LEU A 19 -12.59 -5.98 -1.78
CA LEU A 19 -12.02 -5.21 -2.90
C LEU A 19 -11.67 -6.07 -4.12
N LEU A 20 -11.19 -7.29 -3.92
CA LEU A 20 -10.60 -8.13 -4.98
C LEU A 20 -11.17 -9.56 -5.04
N GLY A 21 -12.09 -9.91 -4.15
CA GLY A 21 -12.75 -11.23 -4.12
C GLY A 21 -11.96 -12.31 -3.37
N ASP A 22 -12.57 -13.50 -3.28
CA ASP A 22 -12.01 -14.65 -2.56
C ASP A 22 -10.67 -15.13 -3.13
N GLU A 23 -10.51 -15.04 -4.44
CA GLU A 23 -9.27 -15.44 -5.13
C GLU A 23 -8.05 -14.68 -4.61
N ALA A 24 -8.19 -13.39 -4.30
CA ALA A 24 -7.10 -12.59 -3.77
C ALA A 24 -6.63 -13.05 -2.37
N VAL A 25 -7.55 -13.53 -1.53
CA VAL A 25 -7.22 -14.09 -0.22
C VAL A 25 -6.46 -15.41 -0.39
N ILE A 26 -6.95 -16.28 -1.29
CA ILE A 26 -6.32 -17.58 -1.59
C ILE A 26 -4.89 -17.36 -2.11
N VAL A 27 -4.73 -16.46 -3.08
CA VAL A 27 -3.42 -16.10 -3.64
C VAL A 27 -2.49 -15.55 -2.56
N THR A 28 -2.98 -14.69 -1.68
CA THR A 28 -2.18 -14.14 -0.57
C THR A 28 -1.64 -15.25 0.33
N SER A 29 -2.49 -16.20 0.72
CA SER A 29 -2.06 -17.37 1.50
C SER A 29 -1.05 -18.23 0.73
N GLN A 30 -1.30 -18.48 -0.55
CA GLN A 30 -0.40 -19.26 -1.41
C GLN A 30 0.99 -18.63 -1.53
N VAL A 31 1.07 -17.32 -1.75
CA VAL A 31 2.36 -16.60 -1.82
C VAL A 31 3.10 -16.73 -0.49
N CYS A 32 2.41 -16.56 0.65
CA CYS A 32 2.99 -16.70 1.97
C CYS A 32 3.56 -18.12 2.21
N GLU A 33 2.79 -19.17 1.86
CA GLU A 33 3.23 -20.56 1.99
C GLU A 33 4.47 -20.87 1.14
N LEU A 34 4.50 -20.39 -0.11
CA LEU A 34 5.64 -20.59 -1.01
C LEU A 34 6.90 -19.92 -0.45
N LEU A 35 6.77 -18.71 0.11
CA LEU A 35 7.88 -17.99 0.73
C LEU A 35 8.42 -18.72 1.97
N ILE A 36 7.54 -19.26 2.83
CA ILE A 36 7.94 -20.05 4.00
C ILE A 36 8.70 -21.32 3.59
N LYS A 37 8.35 -21.92 2.45
CA LYS A 37 9.05 -23.09 1.88
C LYS A 37 10.36 -22.75 1.17
N GLY A 38 10.69 -21.47 1.02
CA GLY A 38 11.86 -21.00 0.26
C GLY A 38 11.66 -21.04 -1.26
N GLU A 39 10.43 -21.19 -1.74
CA GLU A 39 10.06 -21.23 -3.17
C GLU A 39 9.83 -19.82 -3.71
N SER A 40 10.79 -18.91 -3.50
CA SER A 40 10.64 -17.47 -3.75
C SER A 40 10.29 -17.12 -5.22
N GLN A 41 10.77 -17.90 -6.19
CA GLN A 41 10.47 -17.66 -7.61
C GLN A 41 9.01 -17.94 -7.95
N ASP A 42 8.45 -19.04 -7.42
CA ASP A 42 7.04 -19.37 -7.60
C ASP A 42 6.13 -18.41 -6.82
N ALA A 43 6.52 -18.04 -5.60
CA ALA A 43 5.82 -17.03 -4.82
C ALA A 43 5.71 -15.70 -5.59
N LEU A 44 6.83 -15.27 -6.18
CA LEU A 44 6.89 -14.04 -6.96
C LEU A 44 6.04 -14.11 -8.22
N ARG A 45 6.05 -15.25 -8.92
CA ARG A 45 5.22 -15.46 -10.11
C ARG A 45 3.74 -15.33 -9.76
N VAL A 46 3.29 -16.03 -8.72
CA VAL A 46 1.89 -16.00 -8.27
C VAL A 46 1.48 -14.58 -7.82
N LEU A 47 2.35 -13.87 -7.10
CA LEU A 47 2.10 -12.48 -6.73
C LEU A 47 1.95 -11.56 -7.94
N LYS A 48 2.84 -11.70 -8.94
CA LYS A 48 2.80 -10.89 -10.17
C LYS A 48 1.59 -11.20 -11.04
N GLU A 49 1.11 -12.44 -11.07
CA GLU A 49 -0.10 -12.83 -11.80
C GLU A 49 -1.35 -12.10 -11.26
N LEU A 50 -1.54 -12.07 -9.93
CA LEU A 50 -2.64 -11.30 -9.32
C LEU A 50 -2.44 -9.78 -9.44
N ASP A 51 -1.20 -9.28 -9.27
CA ASP A 51 -0.92 -7.85 -9.47
C ASP A 51 -1.23 -7.40 -10.90
N GLN A 52 -0.95 -8.25 -11.89
CA GLN A 52 -1.28 -7.99 -13.29
C GLN A 52 -2.79 -7.95 -13.53
N SER A 53 -3.58 -8.80 -12.85
CA SER A 53 -5.04 -8.81 -13.01
C SER A 53 -5.73 -7.59 -12.40
N ILE A 54 -5.08 -6.89 -11.46
CA ILE A 54 -5.55 -5.58 -10.96
C ILE A 54 -5.45 -4.51 -12.07
N GLY A 55 -4.53 -4.68 -13.02
CA GLY A 55 -4.28 -3.76 -14.13
C GLY A 55 -3.30 -2.63 -13.78
N GLY A 56 -3.10 -1.70 -14.72
CA GLY A 56 -2.22 -0.54 -14.54
C GLY A 56 -0.73 -0.89 -14.45
N ILE A 57 0.07 -0.01 -13.84
CA ILE A 57 1.50 -0.27 -13.58
C ILE A 57 1.65 -0.81 -12.16
N GLY A 58 2.17 -2.03 -12.05
CA GLY A 58 2.49 -2.67 -10.77
C GLY A 58 3.82 -3.41 -10.81
N VAL A 59 4.06 -4.21 -9.79
CA VAL A 59 5.26 -5.06 -9.68
C VAL A 59 5.38 -6.04 -10.84
N HIS A 60 4.26 -6.46 -11.46
CA HIS A 60 4.28 -7.29 -12.66
C HIS A 60 5.03 -6.65 -13.84
N CYS A 61 5.06 -5.32 -13.93
CA CYS A 61 5.79 -4.57 -14.96
C CYS A 61 7.31 -4.49 -14.70
N ARG A 62 7.76 -4.88 -13.50
CA ARG A 62 9.16 -4.73 -13.11
C ARG A 62 10.04 -5.80 -13.76
N LYS A 63 10.99 -5.35 -14.57
CA LYS A 63 12.10 -6.16 -15.06
C LYS A 63 13.18 -6.33 -13.98
N PRO A 64 14.00 -7.40 -14.04
CA PRO A 64 15.17 -7.54 -13.18
C PRO A 64 16.04 -6.28 -13.20
N ASP A 65 16.51 -5.87 -12.01
CA ASP A 65 17.37 -4.69 -11.79
C ASP A 65 16.79 -3.31 -12.18
N GLU A 66 15.54 -3.25 -12.65
CA GLU A 66 14.87 -2.00 -12.95
C GLU A 66 14.00 -1.54 -11.76
N LYS A 67 13.83 -0.22 -11.65
CA LYS A 67 12.86 0.41 -10.77
C LYS A 67 11.66 0.83 -11.59
N LEU A 68 10.47 0.69 -11.02
CA LEU A 68 9.27 1.26 -11.62
C LEU A 68 9.37 2.80 -11.70
N PRO A 69 8.73 3.44 -12.68
CA PRO A 69 8.82 4.87 -12.89
C PRO A 69 7.91 5.67 -11.94
N GLY A 70 8.24 6.95 -11.74
CA GLY A 70 7.41 7.94 -11.06
C GLY A 70 6.78 7.46 -9.75
N VAL A 71 5.45 7.61 -9.61
CA VAL A 71 4.70 7.22 -8.40
C VAL A 71 4.80 5.73 -8.08
N TYR A 72 4.97 4.89 -9.12
CA TYR A 72 5.04 3.43 -8.97
C TYR A 72 6.38 2.95 -8.42
N ARG A 73 7.39 3.81 -8.38
CA ARG A 73 8.74 3.47 -7.87
C ARG A 73 8.68 2.87 -6.47
N ALA A 74 7.79 3.35 -5.61
CA ALA A 74 7.60 2.84 -4.26
C ALA A 74 7.23 1.35 -4.25
N LEU A 75 6.42 0.88 -5.21
CA LEU A 75 6.02 -0.53 -5.32
C LEU A 75 7.20 -1.47 -5.61
N THR A 76 8.30 -0.96 -6.16
CA THR A 76 9.56 -1.72 -6.33
C THR A 76 10.04 -2.32 -5.01
N TYR A 77 9.86 -1.59 -3.91
CA TYR A 77 10.32 -1.99 -2.58
C TYR A 77 9.43 -3.05 -1.92
N VAL A 78 8.25 -3.34 -2.48
CA VAL A 78 7.38 -4.43 -2.01
C VAL A 78 7.93 -5.79 -2.47
N GLU A 79 8.50 -5.85 -3.67
CA GLU A 79 9.08 -7.08 -4.21
C GLU A 79 10.43 -7.41 -3.59
N MET A 80 11.26 -6.40 -3.28
CA MET A 80 12.65 -6.60 -2.84
C MET A 80 12.84 -7.54 -1.63
N PRO A 81 11.99 -7.49 -0.59
CA PRO A 81 12.12 -8.40 0.54
C PRO A 81 11.79 -9.85 0.20
N LEU A 82 10.98 -10.11 -0.83
CA LEU A 82 10.59 -11.45 -1.26
C LEU A 82 11.74 -12.21 -1.95
N HIS A 83 12.79 -11.50 -2.34
CA HIS A 83 14.05 -12.07 -2.84
C HIS A 83 15.01 -12.49 -1.71
N LYS A 84 14.67 -12.24 -0.44
CA LYS A 84 15.51 -12.60 0.72
C LYS A 84 15.08 -13.94 1.33
N SER A 85 16.02 -14.61 2.00
CA SER A 85 15.83 -15.91 2.63
C SER A 85 14.96 -15.90 3.90
N ASP A 86 14.71 -14.74 4.50
CA ASP A 86 13.73 -14.57 5.59
C ASP A 86 12.85 -13.32 5.33
N PRO A 87 11.62 -13.52 4.83
CA PRO A 87 10.69 -12.44 4.54
C PRO A 87 9.81 -12.06 5.74
N THR A 88 9.96 -12.69 6.92
CA THR A 88 9.04 -12.40 8.04
C THR A 88 9.17 -10.97 8.57
N ASP A 89 10.36 -10.38 8.49
CA ASP A 89 10.61 -8.96 8.82
C ASP A 89 10.25 -7.99 7.66
N ALA A 90 9.74 -8.50 6.53
CA ALA A 90 9.46 -7.70 5.34
C ALA A 90 8.16 -6.91 5.39
N ALA A 91 7.17 -7.40 6.15
CA ALA A 91 5.79 -6.94 6.05
C ALA A 91 5.66 -5.43 6.27
N ARG A 92 6.33 -4.89 7.30
CA ARG A 92 6.36 -3.45 7.57
C ARG A 92 6.92 -2.67 6.38
N GLY A 93 8.04 -3.13 5.80
CA GLY A 93 8.66 -2.50 4.64
C GLY A 93 7.72 -2.47 3.44
N MET A 94 7.00 -3.57 3.19
CA MET A 94 5.98 -3.66 2.14
C MET A 94 4.84 -2.65 2.36
N ILE A 95 4.32 -2.56 3.59
CA ILE A 95 3.24 -1.64 3.94
C ILE A 95 3.68 -0.18 3.81
N VAL A 96 4.88 0.16 4.27
CA VAL A 96 5.43 1.51 4.16
C VAL A 96 5.61 1.90 2.69
N ALA A 97 6.10 0.98 1.86
CA ALA A 97 6.23 1.17 0.42
C ALA A 97 4.86 1.34 -0.28
N ALA A 98 3.88 0.50 0.08
CA ALA A 98 2.52 0.55 -0.45
C ALA A 98 1.80 1.86 -0.07
N GLY A 99 1.96 2.34 1.16
CA GLY A 99 1.41 3.63 1.57
C GLY A 99 2.14 4.82 0.93
N GLY A 100 3.46 4.75 0.75
CA GLY A 100 4.22 5.76 0.01
C GLY A 100 3.78 5.89 -1.46
N TYR A 101 3.43 4.77 -2.10
CA TYR A 101 2.80 4.79 -3.43
C TYR A 101 1.49 5.60 -3.44
N LEU A 102 0.62 5.42 -2.45
CA LEU A 102 -0.63 6.17 -2.35
C LEU A 102 -0.39 7.65 -2.01
N GLU A 103 0.56 7.98 -1.14
CA GLU A 103 0.96 9.38 -0.85
C GLU A 103 1.41 10.08 -2.15
N ASP A 104 2.31 9.47 -2.90
CA ASP A 104 2.82 10.03 -4.16
C ASP A 104 1.73 10.16 -5.23
N LEU A 105 0.84 9.16 -5.33
CA LEU A 105 -0.27 9.18 -6.27
C LEU A 105 -1.26 10.30 -5.94
N ILE A 106 -1.64 10.46 -4.67
CA ILE A 106 -2.53 11.55 -4.26
C ILE A 106 -1.85 12.90 -4.48
N ALA A 107 -0.57 13.04 -4.14
CA ALA A 107 0.18 14.28 -4.32
C ALA A 107 0.31 14.73 -5.77
N ARG A 108 0.47 13.80 -6.72
CA ARG A 108 0.63 14.12 -8.14
C ARG A 108 -0.68 14.12 -8.92
N GLY A 109 -1.58 13.21 -8.57
CA GLY A 109 -2.80 12.97 -9.32
C GLY A 109 -4.00 13.79 -8.83
N LEU A 110 -4.19 13.86 -7.52
CA LEU A 110 -5.31 14.61 -6.92
C LEU A 110 -4.82 15.85 -6.17
N GLY A 111 -3.53 16.17 -6.33
CA GLY A 111 -2.92 17.38 -5.85
C GLY A 111 -3.66 18.60 -6.40
N PRO A 112 -3.92 19.61 -5.58
CA PRO A 112 -4.78 20.72 -5.96
C PRO A 112 -4.07 21.65 -6.93
N GLU A 113 -4.47 21.63 -8.20
CA GLU A 113 -3.91 22.51 -9.23
C GLU A 113 -4.21 24.00 -9.04
N PHE A 114 -4.90 24.43 -7.97
CA PHE A 114 -5.09 25.88 -7.76
C PHE A 114 -5.27 26.33 -6.30
N PHE A 115 -5.94 25.56 -5.42
CA PHE A 115 -6.37 26.09 -4.12
C PHE A 115 -5.51 25.73 -2.90
N MET A 116 -4.66 24.70 -2.92
CA MET A 116 -3.92 24.31 -1.70
C MET A 116 -2.41 24.43 -1.70
N HIS A 117 -1.81 24.90 -2.79
CA HIS A 117 -0.44 25.44 -2.71
C HIS A 117 -0.34 26.61 -1.70
N ILE A 118 -1.46 27.25 -1.38
CA ILE A 118 -1.54 28.38 -0.43
C ILE A 118 -1.73 27.91 1.03
N LEU A 119 -2.20 26.68 1.27
CA LEU A 119 -2.66 26.28 2.62
C LEU A 119 -1.76 25.25 3.32
N ILE A 120 -1.12 24.31 2.61
CA ILE A 120 -0.30 23.25 3.22
C ILE A 120 0.81 22.85 2.24
N ASP A 121 2.01 22.58 2.74
CA ASP A 121 3.05 21.87 1.98
C ASP A 121 2.58 20.41 1.77
N PHE A 122 1.68 20.21 0.81
CA PHE A 122 0.86 18.99 0.63
C PHE A 122 1.73 17.73 0.58
N LYS A 123 2.95 17.83 0.02
CA LYS A 123 3.93 16.73 -0.02
C LYS A 123 4.48 16.32 1.34
N LYS A 124 4.35 17.15 2.38
CA LYS A 124 4.77 16.86 3.75
C LYS A 124 3.61 16.43 4.65
N ALA A 125 2.37 16.45 4.15
CA ALA A 125 1.22 16.01 4.93
C ALA A 125 1.25 14.47 5.09
N PRO A 126 0.87 13.92 6.25
CA PRO A 126 0.69 12.48 6.38
C PRO A 126 -0.47 12.00 5.49
N LEU A 127 -0.40 10.76 4.98
CA LEU A 127 -1.44 10.17 4.13
C LEU A 127 -2.88 10.43 4.63
N GLY A 128 -3.14 10.26 5.93
CA GLY A 128 -4.47 10.47 6.50
C GLY A 128 -5.00 11.90 6.33
N ALA A 129 -4.12 12.91 6.36
CA ALA A 129 -4.49 14.29 6.10
C ALA A 129 -4.71 14.53 4.59
N MET A 130 -3.86 13.95 3.73
CA MET A 130 -4.06 14.01 2.28
C MET A 130 -5.43 13.44 1.87
N VAL A 131 -5.82 12.30 2.45
CA VAL A 131 -7.12 11.64 2.22
C VAL A 131 -8.29 12.55 2.62
N ASP A 132 -8.21 13.22 3.77
CA ASP A 132 -9.27 14.16 4.19
C ASP A 132 -9.42 15.33 3.23
N LEU A 133 -8.30 15.81 2.68
CA LEU A 133 -8.28 16.95 1.76
C LEU A 133 -8.90 16.63 0.40
N ILE A 134 -8.77 15.37 -0.07
CA ILE A 134 -9.36 14.93 -1.34
C ILE A 134 -10.78 14.36 -1.19
N ARG A 135 -11.35 14.34 0.01
CA ARG A 135 -12.65 13.71 0.32
C ARG A 135 -13.77 14.09 -0.65
N ILE A 136 -13.85 15.37 -1.03
CA ILE A 136 -14.91 15.88 -1.92
C ILE A 136 -14.70 15.50 -3.39
N SER A 137 -13.50 15.02 -3.74
CA SER A 137 -13.07 14.70 -5.10
C SER A 137 -13.15 13.21 -5.43
N ILE A 138 -13.52 12.37 -4.45
CA ILE A 138 -13.55 10.90 -4.62
C ILE A 138 -14.87 10.30 -4.11
N PRO A 139 -15.30 9.12 -4.63
CA PRO A 139 -16.47 8.41 -4.11
C PRO A 139 -16.34 8.08 -2.62
N SER A 140 -17.46 8.04 -1.89
CA SER A 140 -17.46 7.77 -0.45
C SER A 140 -16.85 6.42 -0.09
N GLY A 141 -17.12 5.37 -0.87
CA GLY A 141 -16.51 4.05 -0.64
C GLY A 141 -14.98 4.08 -0.73
N LEU A 142 -14.43 4.75 -1.75
CA LEU A 142 -12.98 4.92 -1.90
C LEU A 142 -12.39 5.77 -0.76
N PHE A 143 -13.09 6.83 -0.33
CA PHE A 143 -12.70 7.63 0.82
C PHE A 143 -12.64 6.79 2.11
N ASP A 144 -13.67 5.99 2.38
CA ASP A 144 -13.77 5.17 3.59
C ASP A 144 -12.62 4.13 3.64
N GLU A 145 -12.32 3.49 2.51
CA GLU A 145 -11.20 2.55 2.39
C GLU A 145 -9.83 3.23 2.57
N LEU A 146 -9.61 4.40 1.94
CA LEU A 146 -8.37 5.16 2.13
C LEU A 146 -8.22 5.68 3.56
N LYS A 147 -9.33 6.03 4.22
CA LYS A 147 -9.33 6.48 5.61
C LYS A 147 -9.03 5.33 6.56
N TRP A 148 -9.61 4.16 6.31
CA TRP A 148 -9.28 2.92 7.01
C TRP A 148 -7.80 2.57 6.84
N PHE A 149 -7.31 2.53 5.60
CA PHE A 149 -5.92 2.18 5.28
C PHE A 149 -4.94 3.13 5.99
N SER A 150 -5.14 4.45 5.84
CA SER A 150 -4.25 5.43 6.44
C SER A 150 -4.28 5.40 7.97
N GLY A 151 -5.48 5.29 8.57
CA GLY A 151 -5.67 5.35 10.02
C GLY A 151 -5.30 4.08 10.77
N ARG A 152 -5.65 2.90 10.24
CA ARG A 152 -5.56 1.61 10.94
C ARG A 152 -4.44 0.70 10.47
N VAL A 153 -3.80 1.03 9.33
CA VAL A 153 -2.70 0.23 8.77
C VAL A 153 -1.43 1.07 8.64
N TYR A 154 -1.42 2.06 7.75
CA TYR A 154 -0.20 2.78 7.37
C TYR A 154 0.40 3.59 8.52
N ASN A 155 -0.41 4.27 9.33
CA ASN A 155 0.07 4.98 10.52
C ASN A 155 0.79 4.04 11.51
N TYR A 156 0.27 2.83 11.70
CA TYR A 156 0.87 1.83 12.60
C TYR A 156 2.19 1.27 12.05
N ALA A 157 2.30 1.12 10.73
CA ALA A 157 3.54 0.73 10.09
C ALA A 157 4.60 1.85 10.07
N LYS A 158 4.19 3.13 9.93
CA LYS A 158 5.09 4.29 9.78
C LYS A 158 5.66 4.80 11.10
N HIS A 159 4.87 4.83 12.17
CA HIS A 159 5.34 5.32 13.46
C HIS A 159 6.23 4.28 14.15
N ASP A 160 7.44 4.71 14.53
CA ASP A 160 8.44 3.85 15.14
C ASP A 160 7.97 3.28 16.47
N PHE A 161 8.38 2.03 16.64
CA PHE A 161 8.53 1.38 17.92
C PHE A 161 9.58 2.18 18.71
N ASP A 162 9.15 3.02 19.65
CA ASP A 162 10.07 3.59 20.61
C ASP A 162 10.45 2.43 21.55
N SER A 163 11.51 1.68 21.22
CA SER A 163 11.94 0.50 21.98
C SER A 163 12.28 0.82 23.45
N ASP A 164 12.42 2.11 23.76
CA ASP A 164 12.62 2.64 25.11
C ASP A 164 11.30 2.82 25.90
N ASN A 165 10.15 2.81 25.22
CA ASN A 165 8.84 3.01 25.82
C ASN A 165 8.08 1.68 25.94
N ARG A 166 8.52 0.83 26.87
CA ARG A 166 7.98 -0.53 27.18
C ARG A 166 6.50 -0.58 27.64
N SER A 167 5.74 0.50 27.48
CA SER A 167 4.35 0.60 27.91
C SER A 167 3.33 0.40 26.78
N ASP A 168 3.73 0.51 25.52
CA ASP A 168 2.86 0.11 24.40
C ASP A 168 2.94 -1.41 24.20
N PRO A 169 1.80 -2.12 24.08
CA PRO A 169 1.82 -3.54 23.81
C PRO A 169 2.51 -3.79 22.46
N ILE A 170 3.66 -4.46 22.55
CA ILE A 170 4.58 -4.85 21.47
C ILE A 170 3.86 -5.46 20.23
N GLY A 171 2.63 -5.94 20.38
CA GLY A 171 1.84 -6.58 19.32
C GLY A 171 1.19 -5.64 18.29
N ASP A 172 0.89 -4.38 18.62
CA ASP A 172 0.08 -3.52 17.73
C ASP A 172 0.84 -3.07 16.46
N HIS A 173 2.17 -3.17 16.45
CA HIS A 173 3.04 -2.74 15.35
C HIS A 173 3.63 -3.89 14.52
N TYR A 174 3.40 -5.15 14.91
CA TYR A 174 3.96 -6.30 14.23
C TYR A 174 3.03 -6.81 13.13
N PHE A 175 3.41 -6.68 11.86
CA PHE A 175 2.64 -7.21 10.73
C PHE A 175 3.23 -8.54 10.28
N GLY A 176 2.37 -9.54 10.10
CA GLY A 176 2.69 -10.80 9.45
C GLY A 176 2.93 -10.62 7.95
N LEU A 177 3.64 -11.57 7.36
CA LEU A 177 3.97 -11.57 5.93
C LEU A 177 2.71 -11.55 5.05
N ASP A 178 1.70 -12.33 5.42
CA ASP A 178 0.41 -12.39 4.75
C ASP A 178 -0.36 -11.07 4.84
N GLU A 179 -0.33 -10.39 5.99
CA GLU A 179 -0.85 -9.03 6.13
C GLU A 179 -0.12 -8.06 5.19
N GLY A 180 1.21 -8.13 5.11
CA GLY A 180 2.02 -7.31 4.20
C GLY A 180 1.66 -7.51 2.72
N ILE A 181 1.45 -8.75 2.30
CA ILE A 181 1.02 -9.11 0.94
C ILE A 181 -0.41 -8.63 0.68
N ALA A 182 -1.34 -8.86 1.62
CA ALA A 182 -2.72 -8.39 1.50
C ALA A 182 -2.80 -6.86 1.37
N ILE A 183 -2.07 -6.14 2.23
CA ILE A 183 -2.03 -4.68 2.25
C ILE A 183 -1.43 -4.13 0.95
N TYR A 184 -0.45 -4.82 0.36
CA TYR A 184 0.04 -4.48 -0.97
C TYR A 184 -1.09 -4.53 -2.02
N PHE A 185 -1.85 -5.63 -2.09
CA PHE A 185 -2.93 -5.76 -3.07
C PHE A 185 -4.06 -4.76 -2.83
N ILE A 186 -4.41 -4.49 -1.57
CA ILE A 186 -5.36 -3.43 -1.20
C ILE A 186 -4.86 -2.08 -1.74
N ALA A 187 -3.61 -1.70 -1.44
CA ALA A 187 -3.05 -0.44 -1.91
C ALA A 187 -3.00 -0.36 -3.45
N ARG A 188 -2.68 -1.46 -4.14
CA ARG A 188 -2.73 -1.54 -5.61
C ARG A 188 -4.13 -1.21 -6.13
N LYS A 189 -5.16 -1.87 -5.59
CA LYS A 189 -6.55 -1.66 -5.97
C LYS A 189 -7.01 -0.22 -5.70
N LEU A 190 -6.73 0.32 -4.51
CA LEU A 190 -7.05 1.71 -4.18
C LEU A 190 -6.34 2.71 -5.10
N GLY A 191 -5.09 2.42 -5.48
CA GLY A 191 -4.34 3.23 -6.43
C GLY A 191 -4.96 3.27 -7.83
N GLU A 192 -5.39 2.12 -8.37
CA GLU A 192 -6.08 2.09 -9.67
C GLU A 192 -7.42 2.83 -9.66
N GLU A 193 -8.16 2.78 -8.55
CA GLU A 193 -9.39 3.57 -8.38
C GLU A 193 -9.10 5.07 -8.31
N LEU A 194 -8.05 5.47 -7.59
CA LEU A 194 -7.59 6.86 -7.57
C LEU A 194 -7.17 7.36 -8.96
N ILE A 195 -6.45 6.56 -9.74
CA ILE A 195 -6.09 6.90 -11.13
C ILE A 195 -7.36 7.09 -11.96
N THR A 196 -8.31 6.16 -11.85
CA THR A 196 -9.59 6.21 -12.60
C THR A 196 -10.39 7.47 -12.28
N VAL A 197 -10.49 7.85 -11.01
CA VAL A 197 -11.25 9.04 -10.58
C VAL A 197 -10.50 10.34 -10.89
N SER A 198 -9.18 10.36 -10.75
CA SER A 198 -8.36 11.56 -10.93
C SER A 198 -8.27 12.03 -12.38
N ARG A 199 -8.44 11.13 -13.36
CA ARG A 199 -8.27 11.39 -14.80
C ARG A 199 -6.92 12.03 -15.14
N VAL A 200 -5.92 11.77 -14.32
CA VAL A 200 -4.59 12.36 -14.47
C VAL A 200 -3.87 11.73 -15.64
N ASP A 201 -3.21 12.57 -16.42
CA ASP A 201 -2.39 12.10 -17.53
C ASP A 201 -1.30 11.17 -17.03
N HIS A 202 -1.20 10.02 -17.68
CA HIS A 202 -0.24 8.97 -17.34
C HIS A 202 1.20 9.51 -17.33
N GLU A 203 1.52 10.44 -18.23
CA GLU A 203 2.82 11.13 -18.29
C GLU A 203 3.20 11.82 -16.98
N LYS A 204 2.23 12.45 -16.29
CA LYS A 204 2.44 13.11 -14.99
C LYS A 204 2.75 12.10 -13.89
N LEU A 205 2.18 10.89 -13.98
CA LEU A 205 2.39 9.82 -13.01
C LEU A 205 3.75 9.13 -13.18
N VAL A 206 4.26 9.01 -14.41
CA VAL A 206 5.54 8.35 -14.71
C VAL A 206 6.75 9.30 -14.70
N ALA A 207 6.51 10.63 -14.73
CA ALA A 207 7.57 11.64 -14.68
C ALA A 207 8.48 11.44 -13.45
N ILE A 208 9.79 11.46 -13.66
CA ILE A 208 10.77 11.35 -12.57
C ILE A 208 10.95 12.75 -11.97
N SER A 209 10.73 12.86 -10.66
CA SER A 209 10.95 14.09 -9.87
C SER A 209 12.34 14.13 -9.29
#